data_AF-A0A3B9IXB5-F1
#
_entry.id   AF-A0A3B9IXB5-F1
#
_cell.length_a   1.000
_cell.length_b   1.000
_cell.length_c   1.000
_cell.angle_alpha   90.00
_cell.angle_beta   90.00
_cell.angle_gamma   90.00
#
_symmetry.space_group_name_H-M   'P 1'
#
loop_
_entity.id
_entity.type
_entity.pdbx_description
1 polymer ?
#
loop_
_entity_poly.entity_id
_entity_poly.type
_entity_poly.pdbx_seq_one_letter_code
_entity_poly.pdbx_strand_id
1 'polypeptide(L)'
;HYSTIAQGTAVKGNWLHLANTSYEIPAGATDVQLYVETESGTQNFYIDDAVGAPEGTVIAGAAPVEPPTEAPTEAPTEAPTEAPTEAPTEAPTEEVVNFTLGDINNDGAVDVFDMIAARTGLVNGGFSSKRESLAADVNGDNSFNVSDVTLIQEYILGQKKTFR
;
A
#
# COMPACT_ATOMS: atom_id res chain seq x y z
N HIS A 1 -12.71 22.79 14.74
CA HIS A 1 -11.35 23.36 14.60
C HIS A 1 -10.39 22.36 15.19
N TYR A 2 -9.37 21.92 14.45
CA TYR A 2 -8.31 21.08 14.99
C TYR A 2 -7.00 21.88 15.01
N SER A 3 -6.12 21.58 15.94
CA SER A 3 -4.82 22.23 16.09
C SER A 3 -3.78 21.13 16.21
N THR A 4 -2.75 21.18 15.36
CA THR A 4 -1.72 20.15 15.30
C THR A 4 -0.82 20.23 16.53
N ILE A 5 -0.73 19.12 17.26
CA ILE A 5 0.15 18.99 18.43
C ILE A 5 1.57 18.65 17.97
N ALA A 6 1.70 17.58 17.18
CA ALA A 6 2.95 17.08 16.63
C ALA A 6 2.68 16.31 15.34
N GLN A 7 3.70 16.16 14.50
CA GLN A 7 3.66 15.35 13.27
C GLN A 7 5.02 14.68 13.04
N GLY A 8 5.04 13.59 12.28
CA GLY A 8 6.27 12.92 11.90
C GLY A 8 6.02 11.74 10.96
N THR A 9 7.10 11.19 10.42
CA THR A 9 7.06 10.07 9.48
C THR A 9 7.34 8.76 10.23
N ALA A 10 6.42 7.81 10.15
CA ALA A 10 6.61 6.48 10.72
C ALA A 10 7.23 5.53 9.68
N VAL A 11 8.16 4.68 10.11
CA VAL A 11 8.73 3.60 9.29
C VAL A 11 8.01 2.30 9.64
N LYS A 12 7.62 1.51 8.63
CA LYS A 12 6.95 0.21 8.83
C LYS A 12 7.74 -0.66 9.82
N GLY A 13 7.05 -1.19 10.83
CA GLY A 13 7.64 -2.05 11.87
C GLY A 13 8.36 -1.30 13.00
N ASN A 14 8.34 0.04 13.00
CA ASN A 14 8.96 0.87 14.02
C ASN A 14 7.94 1.77 14.72
N TRP A 15 8.20 2.10 15.98
CA TRP A 15 7.42 3.05 16.75
C TRP A 15 7.94 4.47 16.52
N LEU A 16 7.02 5.41 16.32
CA LEU A 16 7.31 6.85 16.26
C LEU A 16 6.83 7.51 17.54
N HIS A 17 7.71 8.28 18.19
CA HIS A 17 7.31 9.12 19.31
C HIS A 17 6.90 10.51 18.82
N LEU A 18 5.61 10.82 18.93
CA LEU A 18 5.06 12.16 18.68
C LEU A 18 4.95 12.90 20.01
N ALA A 19 5.67 14.00 20.17
CA ALA A 19 5.64 14.80 21.39
C ALA A 19 5.71 16.30 21.09
N ASN A 20 5.00 17.07 21.90
CA ASN A 20 5.13 18.52 21.98
C ASN A 20 5.03 18.92 23.45
N THR A 21 6.17 19.31 24.03
CA THR A 21 6.27 19.63 25.46
C THR A 21 5.76 21.03 25.80
N SER A 22 5.32 21.80 24.81
CA SER A 22 4.85 23.18 24.95
C SER A 22 3.57 23.45 24.17
N TYR A 23 2.73 22.42 23.96
CA TYR A 23 1.43 22.60 23.32
C TYR A 23 0.45 23.24 24.31
N GLU A 24 -0.17 24.35 23.90
CA GLU A 24 -1.19 25.04 24.69
C GLU A 24 -2.58 24.68 24.18
N ILE A 25 -3.42 24.12 25.07
CA ILE A 25 -4.83 23.88 24.75
C ILE A 25 -5.52 25.25 24.56
N PRO A 26 -6.24 25.48 23.45
CA PRO A 26 -6.87 26.77 23.19
C PRO A 26 -7.79 27.23 24.33
N ALA A 27 -7.69 28.51 24.69
CA ALA A 27 -8.52 29.10 25.73
C ALA A 27 -10.02 28.93 25.42
N GLY A 28 -10.78 28.44 26.40
CA GLY A 28 -12.22 28.19 26.26
C GLY A 28 -12.58 26.88 25.53
N ALA A 29 -11.62 26.02 25.21
CA ALA A 29 -11.90 24.70 24.68
C ALA A 29 -12.74 23.88 25.68
N THR A 30 -13.78 23.23 25.15
CA THR A 30 -14.62 22.26 25.86
C THR A 30 -14.72 21.01 25.00
N ASP A 31 -14.87 19.83 25.60
CA ASP A 31 -14.89 18.54 24.88
C ASP A 31 -13.66 18.29 24.00
N VAL A 32 -12.47 18.39 24.60
CA VAL A 32 -11.20 18.20 23.88
C VAL A 32 -11.07 16.75 23.42
N GLN A 33 -10.90 16.55 22.11
CA GLN A 33 -10.65 15.25 21.50
C GLN A 33 -9.21 15.20 20.96
N LEU A 34 -8.51 14.12 21.26
CA LEU A 34 -7.23 13.79 20.63
C LEU A 34 -7.52 12.96 19.38
N TYR A 35 -7.03 13.43 18.24
CA TYR A 35 -7.20 12.77 16.96
C TYR A 35 -5.83 12.55 16.32
N VAL A 36 -5.61 11.35 15.80
CA VAL A 36 -4.37 10.94 15.14
C VAL A 36 -4.75 10.43 13.77
N GLU A 37 -4.09 10.95 12.75
CA GLU A 37 -4.35 10.60 11.35
C GLU A 37 -3.08 10.47 10.53
N THR A 38 -3.21 9.81 9.41
CA THR A 38 -2.18 9.74 8.36
C THR A 38 -2.54 10.73 7.25
N GLU A 39 -1.57 11.46 6.73
CA GLU A 39 -1.77 12.42 5.62
C GLU A 39 -2.36 11.74 4.37
N SER A 40 -1.99 10.48 4.13
CA SER A 40 -2.54 9.65 3.06
C SER A 40 -2.36 8.17 3.36
N GLY A 41 -3.11 7.33 2.66
CA GLY A 41 -3.02 5.87 2.71
C GLY A 41 -4.17 5.20 3.46
N THR A 42 -4.16 3.87 3.40
CA THR A 42 -5.13 2.93 3.98
C THR A 42 -4.46 2.05 5.03
N GLN A 43 -3.31 2.48 5.54
CA GLN A 43 -2.45 1.65 6.38
C GLN A 43 -3.00 1.64 7.80
N ASN A 44 -2.96 0.47 8.44
CA ASN A 44 -3.27 0.37 9.87
C ASN A 44 -2.12 1.00 10.68
N PHE A 45 -2.46 1.87 11.62
CA PHE A 45 -1.55 2.33 12.66
C PHE A 45 -2.05 1.90 14.03
N TYR A 46 -1.13 1.74 14.96
CA TYR A 46 -1.42 1.38 16.33
C TYR A 46 -0.91 2.48 17.24
N ILE A 47 -1.67 2.79 18.28
CA ILE A 47 -1.26 3.70 19.35
C ILE A 47 -1.03 2.84 20.58
N ASP A 48 0.09 3.06 21.25
CA ASP A 48 0.40 2.46 22.54
C ASP A 48 0.05 3.47 23.65
N ASP A 49 1.05 4.11 24.25
CA ASP A 49 0.84 5.12 25.29
C ASP A 49 0.44 6.50 24.72
N ALA A 50 -0.56 7.10 25.36
CA ALA A 50 -0.94 8.51 25.18
C ALA A 50 -0.86 9.24 26.52
N VAL A 51 0.00 10.28 26.59
CA VAL A 51 0.29 10.99 27.84
C VAL A 51 0.07 12.49 27.68
N GLY A 52 -0.78 13.06 28.53
CA GLY A 52 -0.83 14.50 28.79
C GLY A 52 -0.07 14.83 30.06
N ALA A 53 0.82 15.83 30.01
CA ALA A 53 1.66 16.22 31.14
C ALA A 53 1.86 17.75 31.20
N PRO A 54 2.27 18.32 32.35
CA PRO A 54 2.62 19.74 32.45
C PRO A 54 3.71 20.13 31.44
N GLU A 55 3.72 21.41 31.06
CA GLU A 55 4.72 22.00 30.16
C GLU A 55 6.15 21.62 30.56
N GLY A 56 6.96 21.23 29.58
CA GLY A 56 8.35 20.84 29.76
C GLY A 56 8.58 19.40 30.25
N THR A 57 7.52 18.63 30.51
CA THR A 57 7.68 17.21 30.89
C THR A 57 8.22 16.41 29.70
N VAL A 58 9.36 15.73 29.90
CA VAL A 58 9.96 14.84 28.90
C VAL A 58 9.55 13.41 29.19
N ILE A 59 8.89 12.77 28.23
CA ILE A 59 8.58 11.34 28.26
C ILE A 59 9.59 10.64 27.35
N ALA A 60 10.26 9.61 27.88
CA ALA A 60 11.19 8.82 27.08
C ALA A 60 10.40 8.05 26.01
N GLY A 61 10.61 8.39 24.75
CA GLY A 61 9.97 7.73 23.61
C GLY A 61 10.76 6.55 23.05
N ALA A 62 10.26 5.99 21.95
CA ALA A 62 11.04 5.09 21.11
C ALA A 62 12.35 5.77 20.67
N ALA A 63 13.44 4.99 20.61
CA ALA A 63 14.71 5.52 20.11
C ALA A 63 14.52 6.11 18.70
N PRO A 64 15.21 7.23 18.36
CA PRO A 64 15.14 7.78 17.02
C PRO A 64 15.49 6.72 15.99
N VAL A 65 14.54 6.40 15.12
CA VAL A 65 14.79 5.54 13.97
C VAL A 65 15.28 6.45 12.87
N GLU A 66 16.52 6.27 12.43
CA GLU A 66 17.01 7.01 11.27
C GLU A 66 16.10 6.69 10.09
N PRO A 67 15.70 7.71 9.29
CA PRO A 67 14.96 7.44 8.07
C PRO A 67 15.76 6.46 7.21
N PRO A 68 15.11 5.59 6.43
CA PRO A 68 15.84 4.74 5.49
C PRO A 68 16.76 5.65 4.67
N THR A 69 18.07 5.39 4.75
CA THR A 69 19.03 6.02 3.86
C THR A 69 18.59 5.63 2.45
N GLU A 70 18.13 6.58 1.65
CA GLU A 70 17.85 6.31 0.24
C GLU A 70 19.13 5.72 -0.35
N ALA A 71 19.02 4.51 -0.90
CA ALA A 71 20.12 3.93 -1.65
C ALA A 71 20.56 4.95 -2.71
N PRO A 72 21.87 5.11 -2.98
CA PRO A 72 22.31 6.05 -4.00
C PRO A 72 21.60 5.72 -5.31
N THR A 73 20.83 6.68 -5.81
CA THR A 73 20.32 6.67 -7.17
C THR A 73 21.54 6.77 -8.09
N GLU A 74 22.07 5.61 -8.49
CA GLU A 74 23.05 5.50 -9.57
C GLU A 74 22.49 6.28 -10.77
N ALA A 75 23.21 7.31 -11.20
CA ALA A 75 22.87 8.04 -12.41
C ALA A 75 22.85 7.06 -13.60
N PRO A 76 21.94 7.23 -14.58
CA PRO A 76 21.96 6.40 -15.77
C PRO A 76 23.31 6.60 -16.48
N THR A 77 24.14 5.56 -16.47
CA THR A 77 25.33 5.51 -17.32
C THR A 77 24.82 5.25 -18.73
N GLU A 78 24.84 6.26 -19.59
CA GLU A 78 24.52 6.09 -21.00
C GLU A 78 25.51 5.10 -21.64
N ALA A 79 24.98 3.98 -22.14
CA ALA A 79 25.74 3.06 -22.96
C ALA A 79 26.00 3.70 -24.34
N PRO A 80 27.16 3.46 -24.98
CA PRO A 80 27.37 3.88 -26.36
C PRO A 80 26.42 3.14 -27.31
N THR A 81 25.67 3.90 -28.10
CA THR A 81 24.84 3.43 -29.21
C THR A 81 25.74 2.94 -30.35
N GLU A 82 25.99 1.63 -30.41
CA GLU A 82 26.47 0.95 -31.62
C GLU A 82 25.25 0.62 -32.52
N ALA A 83 25.42 0.77 -33.83
CA ALA A 83 24.39 0.62 -34.86
C ALA A 83 23.81 -0.82 -34.95
N PRO A 84 22.57 -1.01 -35.44
CA PRO A 84 21.93 -2.31 -35.45
C PRO A 84 22.53 -3.21 -36.54
N THR A 85 23.01 -4.38 -36.16
CA THR A 85 23.12 -5.52 -37.07
C THR A 85 21.93 -6.42 -36.77
N GLU A 86 20.93 -6.42 -37.65
CA GLU A 86 19.77 -7.30 -37.52
C GLU A 86 20.18 -8.77 -37.68
N ALA A 87 20.11 -9.50 -36.57
CA ALA A 87 19.96 -10.94 -36.58
C ALA A 87 18.44 -11.27 -36.53
N PRO A 88 17.98 -12.37 -37.14
CA PRO A 88 16.56 -12.67 -37.24
C PRO A 88 15.92 -12.76 -35.84
N THR A 89 14.85 -11.99 -35.66
CA THR A 89 13.96 -12.02 -34.51
C THR A 89 13.41 -13.43 -34.31
N GLU A 90 13.84 -14.10 -33.23
CA GLU A 90 13.05 -15.19 -32.68
C GLU A 90 11.82 -14.59 -32.00
N ALA A 91 10.65 -15.15 -32.29
CA ALA A 91 9.38 -14.74 -31.70
C ALA A 91 9.48 -14.76 -30.16
N PRO A 92 8.77 -13.85 -29.45
CA PRO A 92 8.79 -13.84 -28.00
C PRO A 92 8.36 -15.20 -27.49
N THR A 93 9.25 -15.84 -26.74
CA THR A 93 8.86 -16.99 -25.92
C THR A 93 7.99 -16.41 -24.83
N GLU A 94 6.67 -16.49 -25.00
CA GLU A 94 5.72 -16.27 -23.92
C GLU A 94 6.07 -17.27 -22.82
N GLU A 95 6.70 -16.79 -21.74
CA GLU A 95 6.66 -17.56 -20.51
C GLU A 95 5.19 -17.70 -20.15
N VAL A 96 4.66 -18.89 -20.34
CA VAL A 96 3.32 -19.25 -19.88
C VAL A 96 3.37 -19.19 -18.37
N VAL A 97 3.10 -18.01 -17.83
CA VAL A 97 2.92 -17.83 -16.40
C VAL A 97 1.61 -18.52 -16.08
N ASN A 98 1.68 -19.80 -15.67
CA ASN A 98 0.52 -20.56 -15.22
C ASN A 98 0.05 -20.00 -13.87
N PHE A 99 -0.78 -18.96 -13.90
CA PHE A 99 -1.56 -18.51 -12.75
C PHE A 99 -3.06 -18.64 -13.07
N THR A 100 -3.88 -18.86 -12.05
CA THR A 100 -5.33 -18.94 -12.20
C THR A 100 -5.91 -17.53 -12.18
N LEU A 101 -6.64 -17.12 -13.23
CA LEU A 101 -7.37 -15.85 -13.19
C LEU A 101 -8.36 -15.87 -12.03
N GLY A 102 -8.40 -14.78 -11.27
CA GLY A 102 -9.22 -14.63 -10.06
C GLY A 102 -8.59 -15.17 -8.78
N ASP A 103 -7.49 -15.92 -8.84
CA ASP A 103 -6.75 -16.42 -7.66
C ASP A 103 -5.68 -15.38 -7.27
N ILE A 104 -6.11 -14.37 -6.52
CA ILE A 104 -5.30 -13.20 -6.19
C ILE A 104 -4.34 -13.54 -5.05
N ASN A 105 -4.75 -14.40 -4.11
CA ASN A 105 -3.91 -14.79 -2.98
C ASN A 105 -2.95 -15.97 -3.32
N ASN A 106 -3.08 -16.56 -4.51
CA ASN A 106 -2.28 -17.67 -5.04
C ASN A 106 -2.37 -18.93 -4.16
N ASP A 107 -3.58 -19.28 -3.71
CA ASP A 107 -3.85 -20.50 -2.96
C ASP A 107 -4.35 -21.66 -3.83
N GLY A 108 -4.58 -21.41 -5.12
CA GLY A 108 -5.01 -22.39 -6.12
C GLY A 108 -6.53 -22.55 -6.24
N ALA A 109 -7.31 -21.82 -5.45
CA ALA A 109 -8.76 -21.70 -5.58
C ALA A 109 -9.15 -20.27 -5.97
N VAL A 110 -10.40 -20.11 -6.41
CA VAL A 110 -11.02 -18.78 -6.56
C VAL A 110 -12.21 -18.76 -5.64
N ASP A 111 -12.09 -18.06 -4.51
CA ASP A 111 -13.10 -18.05 -3.47
C ASP A 111 -13.26 -16.67 -2.78
N VAL A 112 -13.93 -16.67 -1.62
CA VAL A 112 -14.22 -15.45 -0.87
C VAL A 112 -12.95 -14.73 -0.38
N PHE A 113 -11.83 -15.44 -0.19
CA PHE A 113 -10.56 -14.83 0.20
C PHE A 113 -9.94 -14.02 -0.95
N ASP A 114 -10.11 -14.45 -2.20
CA ASP A 114 -9.74 -13.64 -3.36
C ASP A 114 -10.63 -12.41 -3.50
N MET A 115 -11.92 -12.52 -3.17
CA MET A 115 -12.80 -11.35 -3.14
C MET A 115 -12.35 -10.31 -2.10
N ILE A 116 -11.83 -10.77 -0.95
CA ILE A 116 -11.26 -9.89 0.06
C ILE A 116 -10.00 -9.22 -0.50
N ALA A 117 -9.10 -10.00 -1.11
CA ALA A 117 -7.89 -9.48 -1.73
C ALA A 117 -8.19 -8.47 -2.85
N ALA A 118 -9.21 -8.73 -3.68
CA ALA A 118 -9.68 -7.81 -4.72
C ALA A 118 -10.18 -6.49 -4.12
N ARG A 119 -11.02 -6.54 -3.08
CA ARG A 119 -11.51 -5.33 -2.40
C ARG A 119 -10.38 -4.54 -1.72
N THR A 120 -9.43 -5.23 -1.11
CA THR A 120 -8.23 -4.60 -0.55
C THR A 120 -7.40 -3.93 -1.64
N GLY A 121 -7.27 -4.57 -2.81
CA GLY A 121 -6.62 -3.98 -3.99
C GLY A 121 -7.31 -2.69 -4.44
N LEU A 122 -8.65 -2.65 -4.49
CA LEU A 122 -9.40 -1.42 -4.84
C LEU A 122 -9.14 -0.30 -3.85
N VAL A 123 -9.13 -0.62 -2.55
CA VAL A 123 -8.88 0.35 -1.48
C VAL A 123 -7.45 0.88 -1.52
N ASN A 124 -6.48 0.02 -1.83
CA ASN A 124 -5.05 0.37 -1.87
C ASN A 124 -4.60 0.98 -3.21
N GLY A 125 -5.50 1.10 -4.20
CA GLY A 125 -5.16 1.61 -5.53
C GLY A 125 -4.38 0.62 -6.40
N GLY A 126 -4.42 -0.68 -6.09
CA GLY A 126 -3.79 -1.75 -6.86
C GLY A 126 -3.04 -2.76 -6.01
N PHE A 127 -2.16 -3.52 -6.67
CA PHE A 127 -1.37 -4.59 -6.08
C PHE A 127 0.13 -4.30 -6.20
N SER A 128 0.92 -4.82 -5.25
CA SER A 128 2.38 -4.68 -5.26
C SER A 128 3.07 -5.72 -6.15
N SER A 129 2.41 -6.86 -6.38
CA SER A 129 2.93 -7.95 -7.18
C SER A 129 2.34 -7.94 -8.58
N LYS A 130 3.20 -8.05 -9.60
CA LYS A 130 2.76 -8.19 -11.01
C LYS A 130 1.84 -9.40 -11.23
N ARG A 131 2.06 -10.49 -10.47
CA ARG A 131 1.20 -11.68 -10.52
C ARG A 131 -0.19 -11.37 -10.00
N GLU A 132 -0.29 -10.69 -8.86
CA GLU A 132 -1.59 -10.33 -8.26
C GLU A 132 -2.37 -9.41 -9.18
N SER A 133 -1.70 -8.40 -9.77
CA SER A 133 -2.35 -7.52 -10.74
C SER A 133 -2.84 -8.27 -11.99
N LEU A 134 -2.09 -9.27 -12.46
CA LEU A 134 -2.48 -10.09 -13.61
C LEU A 134 -3.61 -11.08 -13.25
N ALA A 135 -3.57 -11.69 -12.07
CA ALA A 135 -4.63 -12.58 -11.61
C ALA A 135 -5.94 -11.83 -11.33
N ALA A 136 -5.84 -10.58 -10.87
CA ALA A 136 -6.99 -9.73 -10.56
C ALA A 136 -7.62 -9.09 -11.81
N ASP A 137 -6.87 -8.88 -12.89
CA ASP A 137 -7.39 -8.45 -14.20
C ASP A 137 -8.07 -9.63 -14.92
N VAL A 138 -9.28 -9.95 -14.48
CA VAL A 138 -10.03 -11.12 -14.95
C VAL A 138 -10.81 -10.88 -16.25
N ASN A 139 -10.80 -9.64 -16.74
CA ASN A 139 -11.44 -9.23 -17.98
C ASN A 139 -10.44 -8.97 -19.14
N GLY A 140 -9.13 -8.90 -18.82
CA GLY A 140 -8.04 -8.77 -19.78
C GLY A 140 -7.87 -7.38 -20.38
N ASP A 141 -8.39 -6.33 -19.76
CA ASP A 141 -8.27 -4.93 -20.23
C ASP A 141 -6.97 -4.25 -19.77
N ASN A 142 -6.05 -5.00 -19.14
CA ASN A 142 -4.80 -4.54 -18.57
C ASN A 142 -4.97 -3.56 -17.39
N SER A 143 -6.15 -3.50 -16.77
CA SER A 143 -6.47 -2.54 -15.73
C SER A 143 -7.39 -3.11 -14.64
N PHE A 144 -6.84 -3.38 -13.47
CA PHE A 144 -7.66 -3.80 -12.32
C PHE A 144 -8.62 -2.69 -11.83
N ASN A 145 -9.93 -2.95 -11.89
CA ASN A 145 -10.97 -2.03 -11.46
C ASN A 145 -12.24 -2.74 -10.92
N VAL A 146 -13.31 -1.98 -10.65
CA VAL A 146 -14.57 -2.52 -10.09
C VAL A 146 -15.24 -3.55 -11.00
N SER A 147 -14.97 -3.48 -12.32
CA SER A 147 -15.49 -4.45 -13.30
C SER A 147 -14.92 -5.84 -13.02
N ASP A 148 -13.63 -5.93 -12.70
CA ASP A 148 -12.98 -7.20 -12.34
C ASP A 148 -13.53 -7.78 -11.05
N VAL A 149 -13.70 -6.93 -10.04
CA VAL A 149 -14.26 -7.32 -8.74
C VAL A 149 -15.68 -7.86 -8.89
N THR A 150 -16.46 -7.31 -9.84
CA THR A 150 -17.80 -7.80 -10.16
C THR A 150 -17.73 -9.18 -10.81
N LEU A 151 -16.80 -9.39 -11.75
CA LEU A 151 -16.62 -10.69 -12.40
C LEU A 151 -16.15 -11.78 -11.43
N ILE A 152 -15.25 -11.44 -10.50
CA ILE A 152 -14.81 -12.34 -9.42
C ILE A 152 -16.01 -12.73 -8.54
N GLN A 153 -16.85 -11.77 -8.17
CA GLN A 153 -18.07 -12.04 -7.41
C GLN A 153 -19.04 -12.96 -8.16
N GLU A 154 -19.27 -12.73 -9.45
CA GLU A 154 -20.13 -13.58 -10.27
C GLU A 154 -19.62 -15.02 -10.38
N TYR A 155 -18.29 -15.19 -10.45
CA TYR A 155 -17.65 -16.50 -10.47
C TYR A 155 -17.87 -17.24 -9.15
N ILE A 156 -17.61 -16.59 -8.02
CA ILE A 156 -17.79 -17.17 -6.68
C ILE A 156 -19.27 -17.53 -6.42
N LEU A 157 -20.20 -16.72 -6.90
CA LEU A 157 -21.64 -16.98 -6.83
C LEU A 157 -22.11 -18.04 -7.84
N GLY A 158 -21.21 -18.56 -8.69
CA GLY A 158 -21.52 -19.57 -9.70
C GLY A 158 -22.34 -19.07 -10.89
N GLN A 159 -22.55 -17.75 -10.98
CA GLN A 159 -23.22 -17.06 -12.10
C GLN A 159 -22.34 -17.06 -13.35
N LYS A 160 -21.01 -17.06 -13.14
CA LYS A 160 -19.99 -17.21 -14.18
C LYS A 160 -19.20 -18.50 -13.94
N LYS A 161 -18.75 -19.16 -15.02
CA LYS A 161 -18.01 -20.44 -14.95
C LYS A 161 -16.51 -20.32 -15.23
N THR A 162 -16.09 -19.29 -15.94
CA THR A 162 -14.69 -19.04 -16.33
C THR A 162 -14.45 -17.54 -16.52
N PHE A 163 -13.24 -17.07 -16.25
CA PHE A 163 -12.76 -15.72 -16.62
C PHE A 163 -12.29 -15.67 -18.07
N ARG A 164 -12.13 -14.46 -18.62
CA ARG A 164 -11.76 -14.23 -20.02
C ARG A 164 -11.01 -12.93 -20.17
#